data_AF-A0ABC9SPB3-F1
#
_entry.id   AF-A0ABC9SPB3-F1
#
_cell.length_a   1.000
_cell.length_b   1.000
_cell.length_c   1.000
_cell.angle_alpha   90.00
_cell.angle_beta   90.00
_cell.angle_gamma   90.00
#
_symmetry.space_group_name_H-M   'P 1'
#
loop_
_entity.id
_entity.type
_entity.pdbx_description
1 polymer ?
#
loop_
_entity_poly.entity_id
_entity_poly.type
_entity_poly.pdbx_seq_one_letter_code
_entity_poly.pdbx_strand_id
1 'polypeptide(L)'
;MKSPYDYYVTPEEYEIAAEYGISRELLDRRIRNCGWDKEAAMIKPSRYNATGWKNVKEIALKNGISRSTYTARIKRNWRVIDAITTPPIDKYQALELAEKVNSKCQNKVLNDEQMKIASLNGICYRLARDRIKRQKWSVEEAITTPVLTREECAKRAKESSPWLKMRIY
;
A
#
# COMPACT_ATOMS: atom_id res chain seq x y z
N MET A 1 32.33 -32.85 13.36
CA MET A 1 31.77 -33.90 12.48
C MET A 1 30.53 -34.43 13.17
N LYS A 2 29.37 -34.50 12.48
CA LYS A 2 28.15 -35.02 13.10
C LYS A 2 28.27 -36.51 13.32
N SER A 3 27.88 -36.98 14.49
CA SER A 3 27.84 -38.40 14.84
C SER A 3 26.72 -39.08 14.06
N PRO A 4 26.87 -40.34 13.61
CA PRO A 4 25.77 -41.09 13.01
C PRO A 4 24.51 -41.14 13.89
N TYR A 5 24.68 -41.07 15.22
CA TYR A 5 23.58 -41.03 16.20
C TYR A 5 22.79 -39.71 16.18
N ASP A 6 23.35 -38.62 15.65
CA ASP A 6 22.66 -37.32 15.56
C ASP A 6 21.49 -37.38 14.57
N TYR A 7 21.49 -38.37 13.67
CA TYR A 7 20.43 -38.61 12.69
C TYR A 7 19.32 -39.54 13.19
N TYR A 8 19.50 -40.17 14.35
CA TYR A 8 18.50 -41.05 14.95
C TYR A 8 17.48 -40.24 15.74
N VAL A 9 16.21 -40.43 15.41
CA VAL A 9 15.08 -39.75 16.07
C VAL A 9 14.34 -40.79 16.93
N THR A 10 14.27 -40.53 18.22
CA THR A 10 13.59 -41.36 19.22
C THR A 10 12.08 -41.15 19.21
N PRO A 11 11.28 -42.12 19.68
CA PRO A 11 9.83 -41.95 19.85
C PRO A 11 9.45 -40.71 20.66
N GLU A 12 10.19 -40.40 21.72
CA GLU A 12 9.98 -39.23 22.58
C GLU A 12 10.18 -37.91 21.81
N GLU A 13 11.23 -37.81 20.98
CA GLU A 13 11.47 -36.63 20.13
C GLU A 13 10.34 -36.40 19.12
N TYR A 14 9.69 -37.48 18.64
CA TYR A 14 8.50 -37.34 17.78
C TYR A 14 7.28 -36.82 18.55
N GLU A 15 7.11 -37.19 19.81
CA GLU A 15 6.02 -36.68 20.65
C GLU A 15 6.22 -35.18 20.95
N ILE A 16 7.44 -34.78 21.36
CA ILE A 16 7.80 -33.38 21.57
C ILE A 16 7.55 -32.57 20.29
N ALA A 17 8.01 -33.04 19.14
CA ALA A 17 7.79 -32.35 17.87
C ALA A 17 6.31 -32.22 17.51
N ALA A 18 5.49 -33.23 17.84
CA ALA A 18 4.05 -33.20 17.59
C ALA A 18 3.35 -32.12 18.44
N GLU A 19 3.77 -31.88 19.68
CA GLU A 19 3.29 -30.78 20.51
C GLU A 19 3.57 -29.41 19.87
N TYR A 20 4.73 -29.23 19.24
CA TYR A 20 5.06 -28.03 18.45
C TYR A 20 4.44 -28.01 17.04
N GLY A 21 3.59 -28.99 16.71
CA GLY A 21 2.87 -29.07 15.44
C GLY A 21 3.73 -29.46 14.24
N ILE A 22 4.82 -30.20 14.48
CA ILE A 22 5.70 -30.75 13.45
C ILE A 22 5.35 -32.22 13.24
N SER A 23 5.09 -32.59 11.98
CA SER A 23 4.81 -33.99 11.63
C SER A 23 6.08 -34.84 11.68
N ARG A 24 5.93 -36.14 11.93
CA ARG A 24 7.05 -37.11 11.92
C ARG A 24 7.88 -37.02 10.65
N GLU A 25 7.21 -36.99 9.50
CA GLU A 25 7.86 -36.82 8.18
C GLU A 25 8.67 -35.52 8.07
N LEU A 26 8.15 -34.41 8.61
CA LEU A 26 8.85 -33.13 8.58
C LEU A 26 10.09 -33.15 9.48
N LEU A 27 10.00 -33.79 10.65
CA LEU A 27 11.13 -33.96 11.57
C LEU A 27 12.23 -34.82 10.94
N ASP A 28 11.86 -35.97 10.35
CA ASP A 28 12.79 -36.85 9.64
C ASP A 28 13.49 -36.14 8.50
N ARG A 29 12.73 -35.40 7.67
CA ARG A 29 13.32 -34.62 6.58
C ARG A 29 14.29 -33.56 7.09
N ARG A 30 13.98 -32.88 8.20
CA ARG A 30 14.87 -31.87 8.80
C ARG A 30 16.18 -32.48 9.28
N ILE A 31 16.11 -33.60 10.00
CA ILE A 31 17.27 -34.24 10.64
C ILE A 31 18.06 -35.06 9.61
N ARG A 32 17.42 -36.00 8.92
CA ARG A 32 18.07 -36.98 8.03
C ARG A 32 18.50 -36.38 6.69
N ASN A 33 17.66 -35.58 6.06
CA ASN A 33 17.93 -35.08 4.71
C ASN A 33 18.61 -33.70 4.72
N CYS A 34 18.17 -32.82 5.61
CA CYS A 34 18.67 -31.45 5.68
C CYS A 34 19.79 -31.26 6.74
N GLY A 35 20.07 -32.27 7.56
CA GLY A 35 21.13 -32.20 8.56
C GLY A 35 20.92 -31.09 9.60
N TRP A 36 19.67 -30.76 9.95
CA TRP A 36 19.38 -29.77 10.98
C TRP A 36 19.86 -30.24 12.35
N ASP A 37 20.03 -29.29 13.26
CA ASP A 37 20.16 -29.60 14.68
C ASP A 37 18.82 -30.11 15.24
N LYS A 38 18.86 -31.07 16.18
CA LYS A 38 17.67 -31.74 16.72
C LYS A 38 16.72 -30.76 17.40
N GLU A 39 17.23 -29.88 18.27
CA GLU A 39 16.41 -28.90 18.97
C GLU A 39 15.75 -27.94 17.98
N ALA A 40 16.55 -27.43 17.03
CA ALA A 40 16.04 -26.54 15.99
C ALA A 40 15.01 -27.24 15.09
N ALA A 41 15.16 -28.54 14.84
CA ALA A 41 14.24 -29.33 14.04
C ALA A 41 12.90 -29.60 14.74
N MET A 42 12.88 -29.68 16.07
CA MET A 42 11.68 -29.88 16.89
C MET A 42 10.95 -28.57 17.24
N ILE A 43 11.64 -27.43 17.29
CA ILE A 43 11.01 -26.17 17.73
C ILE A 43 10.57 -25.30 16.55
N LYS A 44 11.35 -25.23 15.46
CA LYS A 44 11.05 -24.29 14.37
C LYS A 44 9.74 -24.66 13.67
N PRO A 45 8.80 -23.72 13.48
CA PRO A 45 7.53 -24.02 12.83
C PRO A 45 7.72 -24.47 11.36
N SER A 46 6.78 -25.28 10.86
CA SER A 46 6.75 -25.65 9.44
C SER A 46 6.67 -24.40 8.56
N ARG A 47 7.33 -24.40 7.38
CA ARG A 47 7.22 -23.30 6.40
C ARG A 47 5.76 -22.97 6.06
N TYR A 48 4.90 -23.99 5.98
CA TYR A 48 3.49 -23.84 5.67
C TYR A 48 2.65 -23.25 6.81
N ASN A 49 3.20 -23.23 8.03
CA ASN A 49 2.62 -22.61 9.22
C ASN A 49 3.56 -21.55 9.84
N ALA A 50 4.46 -20.96 9.04
CA ALA A 50 5.46 -20.02 9.56
C ALA A 50 4.83 -18.78 10.21
N THR A 51 3.61 -18.42 9.82
CA THR A 51 2.83 -17.30 10.39
C THR A 51 1.91 -17.72 11.53
N GLY A 52 1.86 -19.00 11.90
CA GLY A 52 0.94 -19.52 12.93
C GLY A 52 -0.53 -19.55 12.53
N TRP A 53 -0.85 -19.40 11.23
CA TRP A 53 -2.24 -19.36 10.75
C TRP A 53 -3.07 -20.57 11.20
N LYS A 54 -2.50 -21.78 11.23
CA LYS A 54 -3.25 -22.99 11.63
C LYS A 54 -3.79 -22.86 13.07
N ASN A 55 -3.06 -22.19 13.95
CA ASN A 55 -3.38 -22.10 15.37
C ASN A 55 -4.53 -21.10 15.63
N VAL A 56 -4.70 -20.12 14.74
CA VAL A 56 -5.68 -19.03 14.90
C VAL A 56 -6.79 -19.04 13.86
N LYS A 57 -6.79 -20.03 12.95
CA LYS A 57 -7.68 -20.09 11.79
C LYS A 57 -9.15 -19.93 12.17
N GLU A 58 -9.61 -20.68 13.17
CA GLU A 58 -11.02 -20.70 13.56
C GLU A 58 -11.50 -19.36 14.11
N ILE A 59 -10.70 -18.77 15.01
CA ILE A 59 -10.99 -17.46 15.62
C ILE A 59 -10.93 -16.35 14.56
N ALA A 60 -9.91 -16.37 13.69
CA ALA A 60 -9.74 -15.38 12.63
C ALA A 60 -10.91 -15.42 11.64
N LEU A 61 -11.34 -16.60 11.21
CA LEU A 61 -12.48 -16.75 10.30
C LEU A 61 -13.80 -16.31 10.95
N LYS A 62 -14.01 -16.60 12.24
CA LYS A 62 -15.16 -16.10 13.01
C LYS A 62 -15.20 -14.58 13.04
N ASN A 63 -14.05 -13.93 13.05
CA ASN A 63 -13.92 -12.47 13.00
C ASN A 63 -13.85 -11.89 11.58
N GLY A 64 -14.12 -12.70 10.55
CA GLY A 64 -14.13 -12.26 9.15
C GLY A 64 -12.75 -11.97 8.55
N ILE A 65 -11.68 -12.47 9.18
CA ILE A 65 -10.30 -12.23 8.75
C ILE A 65 -9.80 -13.41 7.93
N SER A 66 -9.48 -13.12 6.67
CA SER A 66 -8.93 -14.11 5.76
C SER A 66 -7.46 -14.43 6.07
N ARG A 67 -6.99 -15.59 5.58
CA ARG A 67 -5.59 -16.01 5.70
C ARG A 67 -4.62 -14.96 5.13
N SER A 68 -4.98 -14.36 4.00
CA SER A 68 -4.15 -13.36 3.33
C SER A 68 -4.02 -12.10 4.19
N THR A 69 -5.13 -11.61 4.74
CA THR A 69 -5.15 -10.44 5.64
C THR A 69 -4.31 -10.71 6.90
N TYR A 70 -4.54 -11.83 7.59
CA TYR A 70 -3.75 -12.20 8.78
C TYR A 70 -2.26 -12.30 8.46
N THR A 71 -1.88 -13.02 7.39
CA THR A 71 -0.48 -13.19 6.99
C THR A 71 0.18 -11.84 6.68
N ALA A 72 -0.56 -10.94 6.04
CA ALA A 72 -0.08 -9.61 5.71
C ALA A 72 0.10 -8.73 6.96
N ARG A 73 -0.68 -8.94 8.02
CA ARG A 73 -0.54 -8.27 9.32
C ARG A 73 0.67 -8.79 10.10
N ILE A 74 0.87 -10.11 10.16
CA ILE A 74 2.05 -10.71 10.82
C ILE A 74 3.35 -10.29 10.14
N LYS A 75 3.39 -10.25 8.81
CA LYS A 75 4.56 -9.72 8.06
C LYS A 75 4.84 -8.23 8.33
N ARG A 76 3.85 -7.47 8.79
CA ARG A 76 3.97 -6.08 9.23
C ARG A 76 4.21 -5.97 10.75
N ASN A 77 4.57 -7.06 11.41
CA ASN A 77 4.84 -7.13 12.85
C ASN A 77 3.64 -6.73 13.74
N TRP A 78 2.41 -6.98 13.29
CA TRP A 78 1.23 -6.84 14.15
C TRP A 78 1.25 -7.88 15.26
N ARG A 79 0.71 -7.53 16.42
CA ARG A 79 0.45 -8.51 17.48
C ARG A 79 -0.56 -9.52 16.98
N VAL A 80 -0.39 -10.79 17.35
CA VAL A 80 -1.27 -11.89 16.91
C VAL A 80 -2.72 -11.60 17.28
N ILE A 81 -2.97 -11.09 18.48
CA ILE A 81 -4.31 -10.72 18.98
C ILE A 81 -4.92 -9.66 18.07
N ASP A 82 -4.25 -8.54 17.84
CA ASP A 82 -4.74 -7.47 16.95
C ASP A 82 -4.98 -7.99 15.53
N ALA A 83 -4.12 -8.88 15.06
CA ALA A 83 -4.22 -9.46 13.72
C ALA A 83 -5.45 -10.34 13.53
N ILE A 84 -6.02 -10.91 14.60
CA ILE A 84 -7.21 -11.77 14.59
C ILE A 84 -8.46 -11.10 15.14
N THR A 85 -8.37 -9.95 15.81
CA THR A 85 -9.55 -9.24 16.37
C THR A 85 -9.98 -8.06 15.50
N THR A 86 -9.05 -7.40 14.82
CA THR A 86 -9.38 -6.21 14.02
C THR A 86 -10.03 -6.63 12.70
N PRO A 87 -11.27 -6.21 12.39
CA PRO A 87 -11.87 -6.52 11.10
C PRO A 87 -11.13 -5.79 9.95
N PRO A 88 -11.08 -6.37 8.74
CA PRO A 88 -10.58 -5.63 7.57
C PRO A 88 -11.52 -4.47 7.25
N ILE A 89 -10.92 -3.32 6.92
CA ILE A 89 -11.66 -2.11 6.51
C ILE A 89 -12.04 -2.27 5.03
N ASP A 90 -13.25 -1.84 4.67
CA ASP A 90 -13.69 -1.82 3.27
C ASP A 90 -12.90 -0.78 2.45
N LYS A 91 -12.80 -1.00 1.14
CA LYS A 91 -12.06 -0.12 0.22
C LYS A 91 -12.57 1.33 0.29
N TYR A 92 -13.89 1.55 0.36
CA TYR A 92 -14.46 2.90 0.40
C TYR A 92 -14.20 3.58 1.74
N GLN A 93 -14.33 2.84 2.84
CA GLN A 93 -14.01 3.33 4.18
C GLN A 93 -12.52 3.71 4.30
N ALA A 94 -11.62 2.90 3.75
CA ALA A 94 -10.18 3.19 3.73
C ALA A 94 -9.87 4.47 2.94
N LEU A 95 -10.59 4.72 1.84
CA LEU A 95 -10.46 5.96 1.06
C LEU A 95 -10.93 7.18 1.86
N GLU A 96 -12.09 7.09 2.52
CA GLU A 96 -12.63 8.18 3.34
C GLU A 96 -11.68 8.54 4.51
N LEU A 97 -11.12 7.54 5.18
CA LEU A 97 -10.10 7.74 6.23
C LEU A 97 -8.85 8.42 5.65
N ALA A 98 -8.40 7.99 4.47
CA ALA A 98 -7.25 8.59 3.82
C ALA A 98 -7.51 10.07 3.44
N GLU A 99 -8.70 10.41 2.96
CA GLU A 99 -9.09 11.79 2.64
C GLU A 99 -9.14 12.69 3.87
N LYS A 100 -9.61 12.16 5.02
CA LYS A 100 -9.65 12.90 6.29
C LYS A 100 -8.24 13.19 6.83
N VAL A 101 -7.34 12.21 6.79
CA VAL A 101 -5.99 12.34 7.37
C VAL A 101 -5.03 13.07 6.45
N ASN A 102 -5.17 12.92 5.13
CA ASN A 102 -4.22 13.49 4.18
C ASN A 102 -4.37 15.02 4.11
N SER A 103 -3.43 15.74 4.70
CA SER A 103 -3.40 17.21 4.68
C SER A 103 -3.38 17.79 3.27
N LYS A 104 -2.92 17.07 2.25
CA LYS A 104 -3.00 17.51 0.85
C LYS A 104 -4.43 17.48 0.29
N CYS A 105 -5.28 16.58 0.80
CA CYS A 105 -6.69 16.53 0.45
C CYS A 105 -7.47 17.67 1.12
N GLN A 106 -7.03 18.12 2.30
CA GLN A 106 -7.61 19.26 3.02
C GLN A 106 -7.12 20.60 2.45
N ASN A 107 -5.83 20.72 2.14
CA ASN A 107 -5.21 21.94 1.62
C ASN A 107 -5.35 22.06 0.08
N LYS A 108 -6.55 21.84 -0.44
CA LYS A 108 -6.83 22.10 -1.87
C LYS A 108 -6.69 23.61 -2.14
N VAL A 109 -6.13 23.94 -3.30
CA VAL A 109 -5.96 25.36 -3.70
C VAL A 109 -7.29 26.02 -4.07
N LEU A 110 -8.25 25.21 -4.51
CA LEU A 110 -9.61 25.60 -4.85
C LEU A 110 -10.58 24.74 -4.05
N ASN A 111 -11.66 25.33 -3.56
CA ASN A 111 -12.75 24.57 -2.96
C ASN A 111 -13.55 23.81 -4.04
N ASP A 112 -14.43 22.90 -3.64
CA ASP A 112 -15.18 22.09 -4.59
C ASP A 112 -16.20 22.92 -5.41
N GLU A 113 -16.68 24.05 -4.88
CA GLU A 113 -17.58 24.98 -5.59
C GLU A 113 -16.87 25.77 -6.71
N GLN A 114 -15.71 26.36 -6.41
CA GLN A 114 -14.81 27.02 -7.34
C GLN A 114 -14.33 26.05 -8.41
N MET A 115 -14.13 24.77 -8.05
CA MET A 115 -13.81 23.72 -9.01
C MET A 115 -14.96 23.46 -9.99
N LYS A 116 -16.21 23.47 -9.51
CA LYS A 116 -17.39 23.40 -10.39
C LYS A 116 -17.49 24.60 -11.31
N ILE A 117 -17.29 25.82 -10.80
CA ILE A 117 -17.28 27.05 -11.60
C ILE A 117 -16.20 27.00 -12.69
N ALA A 118 -14.98 26.62 -12.31
CA ALA A 118 -13.88 26.45 -13.28
C ALA A 118 -14.23 25.43 -14.37
N SER A 119 -14.82 24.28 -13.98
CA SER A 119 -15.24 23.25 -14.92
C SER A 119 -16.32 23.72 -15.89
N LEU A 120 -17.30 24.52 -15.42
CA LEU A 120 -18.33 25.11 -16.26
C LEU A 120 -17.73 26.09 -17.28
N ASN A 121 -16.68 26.80 -16.90
CA ASN A 121 -15.92 27.71 -17.78
C ASN A 121 -14.87 26.97 -18.63
N GLY A 122 -14.85 25.63 -18.63
CA GLY A 122 -13.91 24.82 -19.42
C GLY A 122 -12.47 24.83 -18.92
N ILE A 123 -12.22 25.26 -17.68
CA ILE A 123 -10.89 25.37 -17.07
C ILE A 123 -10.65 24.17 -16.17
N CYS A 124 -9.59 23.41 -16.43
CA CYS A 124 -9.23 22.27 -15.59
C CYS A 124 -8.56 22.72 -14.28
N TYR A 125 -8.72 21.92 -13.21
CA TYR A 125 -8.14 22.21 -11.88
C TYR A 125 -6.64 22.53 -11.93
N ARG A 126 -5.88 21.79 -12.74
CA ARG A 126 -4.43 22.01 -12.89
C ARG A 126 -4.13 23.41 -13.41
N LEU A 127 -4.88 23.90 -14.39
CA LEU A 127 -4.69 25.23 -14.97
C LEU A 127 -5.06 26.33 -13.98
N ALA A 128 -6.23 26.23 -13.33
CA ALA A 128 -6.65 27.20 -12.31
C ALA A 128 -5.65 27.24 -11.14
N ARG A 129 -5.16 26.08 -10.69
CA ARG A 129 -4.11 25.99 -9.66
C ARG A 129 -2.80 26.65 -10.11
N ASP A 130 -2.37 26.44 -11.35
CA ASP A 130 -1.16 27.05 -11.88
C ASP A 130 -1.29 28.57 -12.01
N ARG A 131 -2.45 29.08 -12.43
CA ARG A 131 -2.78 30.52 -12.44
C ARG A 131 -2.62 31.13 -11.04
N ILE A 132 -3.17 30.50 -10.01
CA ILE A 132 -3.07 30.99 -8.62
C ILE A 132 -1.64 30.88 -8.09
N LYS A 133 -1.02 29.69 -8.18
CA LYS A 133 0.25 29.42 -7.51
C LYS A 133 1.46 30.01 -8.23
N ARG A 134 1.51 29.89 -9.56
CA ARG A 134 2.64 30.31 -10.40
C ARG A 134 2.44 31.71 -10.96
N GLN A 135 1.26 32.00 -11.50
CA GLN A 135 0.98 33.29 -12.16
C GLN A 135 0.47 34.35 -11.18
N LYS A 136 0.16 33.97 -9.93
CA LYS A 136 -0.31 34.86 -8.85
C LYS A 136 -1.63 35.59 -9.17
N TRP A 137 -2.48 34.97 -9.98
CA TRP A 137 -3.82 35.50 -10.26
C TRP A 137 -4.72 35.39 -9.04
N SER A 138 -5.73 36.27 -8.96
CA SER A 138 -6.81 36.09 -8.00
C SER A 138 -7.58 34.80 -8.30
N VAL A 139 -8.27 34.26 -7.29
CA VAL A 139 -9.02 33.00 -7.44
C VAL A 139 -10.14 33.16 -8.47
N GLU A 140 -10.84 34.29 -8.46
CA GLU A 140 -11.95 34.58 -9.37
C GLU A 140 -11.48 34.70 -10.82
N GLU A 141 -10.41 35.46 -11.07
CA GLU A 141 -9.82 35.57 -12.42
C GLU A 141 -9.33 34.21 -12.90
N ALA A 142 -8.73 33.40 -12.01
CA ALA A 142 -8.20 32.10 -12.38
C ALA A 142 -9.26 31.10 -12.86
N ILE A 143 -10.49 31.18 -12.33
CA ILE A 143 -11.60 30.26 -12.64
C ILE A 143 -12.58 30.78 -13.69
N THR A 144 -12.54 32.07 -14.05
CA THR A 144 -13.47 32.68 -15.01
C THR A 144 -12.84 32.92 -16.39
N THR A 145 -11.54 33.20 -16.43
CA THR A 145 -10.85 33.51 -17.69
C THR A 145 -10.72 32.28 -18.60
N PRO A 146 -11.28 32.28 -19.82
CA PRO A 146 -11.24 31.12 -20.70
C PRO A 146 -9.80 30.76 -21.11
N VAL A 147 -9.61 29.51 -21.54
CA VAL A 147 -8.33 29.05 -22.06
C VAL A 147 -8.19 29.54 -23.50
N LEU A 148 -7.09 30.24 -23.79
CA LEU A 148 -6.80 30.67 -25.16
C LEU A 148 -6.67 29.46 -26.08
N THR A 149 -7.21 29.56 -27.28
CA THR A 149 -7.01 28.54 -28.30
C THR A 149 -5.55 28.54 -28.77
N ARG A 150 -5.13 27.45 -29.41
CA ARG A 150 -3.77 27.34 -29.96
C ARG A 150 -3.48 28.44 -30.99
N GLU A 151 -4.48 28.82 -31.78
CA GLU A 151 -4.37 29.89 -32.78
C GLU A 151 -4.20 31.26 -32.12
N GLU A 152 -4.98 31.56 -31.09
CA GLU A 152 -4.86 32.80 -30.32
C GLU A 152 -3.50 32.91 -29.64
N CYS A 153 -3.01 31.82 -29.04
CA CYS A 153 -1.66 31.74 -28.48
C CYS A 153 -0.60 32.06 -29.55
N ALA A 154 -0.73 31.49 -30.75
CA ALA A 154 0.21 31.71 -31.85
C ALA A 154 0.17 33.17 -32.37
N LYS A 155 -1.03 33.76 -32.50
CA LYS A 155 -1.20 35.18 -32.87
C LYS A 155 -0.52 36.10 -31.86
N ARG A 156 -0.79 35.92 -30.56
CA ARG A 156 -0.14 36.72 -29.50
C ARG A 156 1.37 36.55 -29.48
N ALA A 157 1.88 35.33 -29.64
CA ALA A 157 3.32 35.09 -29.71
C ALA A 157 3.98 35.79 -30.91
N LYS A 158 3.32 35.78 -32.07
CA LYS A 158 3.78 36.48 -33.28
C LYS A 158 3.76 37.99 -33.09
N GLU A 159 2.70 38.55 -32.52
CA GLU A 159 2.55 39.99 -32.21
C GLU A 159 3.61 40.47 -31.19
N SER A 160 3.92 39.64 -30.20
CA SER A 160 4.96 39.93 -29.20
C SER A 160 6.38 39.71 -29.72
N SER A 161 6.57 39.11 -30.91
CA SER A 161 7.88 38.78 -31.45
C SER A 161 8.63 40.06 -31.88
N PRO A 162 9.86 40.30 -31.37
CA PRO A 162 10.67 41.45 -31.79
C PRO A 162 10.92 41.48 -33.30
N TRP A 163 10.99 40.30 -33.93
CA TRP A 163 11.25 40.12 -35.36
C TRP A 163 10.11 40.63 -36.25
N LEU A 164 8.88 40.70 -35.74
CA LEU A 164 7.76 41.27 -36.49
C LEU A 164 7.92 42.79 -36.66
N LYS A 165 8.43 43.47 -35.62
CA LYS A 165 8.66 44.93 -35.62
C LYS A 165 9.82 45.33 -36.54
N MET A 166 10.82 44.47 -36.69
CA MET A 166 11.97 44.70 -37.58
C MET A 166 11.63 44.57 -39.07
N ARG A 167 10.48 44.01 -39.42
CA ARG A 167 10.06 43.79 -40.82
C ARG A 167 9.29 44.96 -41.43
N ILE A 168 9.15 46.07 -40.70
CA ILE A 168 8.37 47.26 -41.09
C ILE A 168 9.31 48.42 -41.52
N TYR A 169 10.62 48.23 -41.46
CA TYR A 169 11.64 49.13 -42.05
C TYR A 169 12.32 48.44 -43.23
#